data_AF-A0A974CBF0-F1
#
_entry.id   AF-A0A974CBF0-F1
#
_cell.length_a   1.000
_cell.length_b   1.000
_cell.length_c   1.000
_cell.angle_alpha   90.00
_cell.angle_beta   90.00
_cell.angle_gamma   90.00
#
_symmetry.space_group_name_H-M   'P 1'
#
loop_
_entity.id
_entity.type
_entity.pdbx_description
1 polymer ?
#
loop_
_entity_poly.entity_id
_entity_poly.type
_entity_poly.pdbx_seq_one_letter_code
_entity_poly.pdbx_strand_id
1 'polypeptide(L)'
;MGDPVPRSLHSSGIMGDPVPKRLHSSGIMGELVPRSLHSSGIMGDPVPRSLHSSGIMGDPVPRSLHSSGILGDPAPRSLLSSGIKEDQGPPASGTFL
;
A
#
# COMPACT_ATOMS: atom_id res chain seq x y z
N MET A 1 23.16 -4.13 22.00
CA MET A 1 23.37 -3.14 20.93
C MET A 1 22.11 -3.18 20.09
N GLY A 2 21.25 -2.16 20.16
CA GLY A 2 20.03 -2.13 19.35
C GLY A 2 20.37 -1.62 17.96
N ASP A 3 20.04 -2.38 16.92
CA ASP A 3 20.23 -1.94 15.55
C ASP A 3 19.55 -0.59 15.31
N PRO A 4 20.26 0.40 14.73
CA PRO A 4 19.68 1.70 14.49
C PRO A 4 18.58 1.55 13.44
N VAL A 5 17.32 1.53 13.88
CA VAL A 5 16.17 1.54 12.98
C VAL A 5 16.24 2.81 12.13
N PRO A 6 16.40 2.69 10.80
CA PRO A 6 16.54 3.86 9.94
C PRO A 6 15.28 4.72 10.03
N ARG A 7 15.46 6.02 10.26
CA ARG A 7 14.34 6.98 10.34
C ARG A 7 13.61 7.11 9.01
N SER A 8 14.36 7.02 7.91
CA SER A 8 13.88 7.07 6.54
C SER A 8 14.67 6.06 5.72
N LEU A 9 13.99 5.36 4.81
CA LEU A 9 14.62 4.40 3.92
C LEU A 9 14.13 4.63 2.49
N HIS A 10 15.07 4.57 1.55
CA HIS A 10 14.78 4.60 0.11
C HIS A 10 15.28 3.29 -0.50
N SER A 11 14.41 2.56 -1.19
CA SER A 11 14.75 1.32 -1.87
C SER A 11 14.23 1.34 -3.30
N SER A 12 14.98 0.71 -4.19
CA SER A 12 14.64 0.55 -5.60
C SER A 12 15.01 -0.87 -6.00
N GLY A 13 14.12 -1.82 -5.69
CA GLY A 13 14.38 -3.25 -5.83
C GLY A 13 13.41 -4.10 -5.01
N ILE A 14 13.77 -5.38 -4.83
CA ILE A 14 13.04 -6.30 -3.96
C ILE A 14 13.51 -6.08 -2.53
N MET A 15 12.56 -5.91 -1.61
CA MET A 15 12.88 -5.63 -0.22
C MET A 15 11.99 -6.42 0.73
N GLY A 16 12.61 -7.09 1.71
CA GLY A 16 11.93 -7.85 2.76
C GLY A 16 11.97 -7.13 4.11
N ASP A 17 10.81 -6.98 4.73
CA ASP A 17 10.53 -6.57 6.13
C ASP A 17 11.30 -5.38 6.74
N PRO A 18 11.50 -4.24 6.05
CA PRO A 18 12.04 -3.05 6.69
C PRO A 18 11.02 -2.40 7.64
N VAL A 19 11.51 -1.97 8.82
CA VAL A 19 10.71 -1.26 9.84
C VAL A 19 11.12 0.22 10.03
N PRO A 20 11.32 1.04 8.98
CA PRO A 20 11.67 2.45 9.15
C PRO A 20 10.45 3.28 9.54
N LYS A 21 10.67 4.48 10.10
CA LYS A 21 9.56 5.42 10.32
C LYS A 21 8.94 5.91 9.00
N ARG A 22 9.75 6.13 7.98
CA ARG A 22 9.31 6.47 6.62
C ARG A 22 9.97 5.55 5.61
N LEU A 23 9.18 5.02 4.69
CA LEU A 23 9.65 4.16 3.63
C LEU A 23 9.24 4.75 2.28
N HIS A 24 10.21 4.88 1.38
CA HIS A 24 9.98 5.16 -0.03
C HIS A 24 10.53 4.00 -0.84
N SER A 25 9.70 3.38 -1.66
CA SER A 25 10.12 2.24 -2.47
C SER A 25 9.61 2.35 -3.90
N SER A 26 10.43 1.86 -4.81
CA SER A 26 10.06 1.62 -6.21
C SER A 26 10.46 0.20 -6.56
N GLY A 27 9.50 -0.73 -6.59
CA GLY A 27 9.81 -2.15 -6.77
C GLY A 27 8.76 -3.09 -6.20
N ILE A 28 9.18 -4.32 -5.89
CA ILE A 28 8.33 -5.35 -5.31
C ILE A 28 8.59 -5.41 -3.81
N MET A 29 7.54 -5.27 -3.00
CA MET A 29 7.64 -5.39 -1.56
C MET A 29 6.59 -6.34 -0.99
N GLY A 30 6.99 -7.05 0.07
CA GLY A 30 6.11 -7.91 0.86
C GLY A 30 5.41 -7.14 1.98
N GLU A 31 5.32 -7.79 3.13
CA GLU A 31 4.72 -7.24 4.35
C GLU A 31 5.58 -6.13 4.95
N LEU A 32 4.96 -5.01 5.32
CA LEU A 32 5.66 -3.81 5.78
C LEU A 32 4.86 -3.06 6.83
N VAL A 33 5.53 -2.59 7.89
CA VAL A 33 4.87 -1.84 8.98
C VAL A 33 5.53 -0.48 9.27
N PRO A 34 5.83 0.38 8.28
CA PRO A 34 6.36 1.71 8.54
C PRO A 34 5.27 2.68 9.02
N ARG A 35 5.63 3.80 9.65
CA ARG A 35 4.63 4.81 10.00
C ARG A 35 4.06 5.51 8.76
N SER A 36 4.90 5.75 7.76
CA SER A 36 4.50 6.33 6.46
C SER A 36 5.16 5.55 5.34
N LEU A 37 4.38 5.15 4.35
CA LEU A 37 4.82 4.39 3.19
C LEU A 37 4.48 5.15 1.91
N HIS A 38 5.47 5.29 1.02
CA HIS A 38 5.27 5.67 -0.36
C HIS A 38 5.82 4.56 -1.26
N SER A 39 5.00 4.00 -2.15
CA SER A 39 5.41 2.93 -3.04
C SER A 39 4.92 3.12 -4.47
N SER A 40 5.85 3.02 -5.42
CA SER A 40 5.55 2.92 -6.85
C SER A 40 5.97 1.55 -7.34
N GLY A 41 5.05 0.57 -7.31
CA GLY A 41 5.38 -0.80 -7.68
C GLY A 41 4.33 -1.81 -7.23
N ILE A 42 4.77 -3.06 -7.03
CA ILE A 42 3.89 -4.15 -6.57
C ILE A 42 4.10 -4.33 -5.07
N MET A 43 3.01 -4.38 -4.32
CA MET A 43 3.04 -4.50 -2.87
C MET A 43 2.02 -5.56 -2.43
N GLY A 44 2.44 -6.44 -1.52
CA GLY A 44 1.54 -7.41 -0.89
C GLY A 44 0.67 -6.74 0.16
N ASP A 45 1.06 -6.91 1.43
CA ASP A 45 0.21 -6.57 2.59
C ASP A 45 0.86 -5.54 3.51
N PRO A 46 0.89 -4.26 3.10
CA PRO A 46 1.45 -3.20 3.91
C PRO A 46 0.46 -2.74 4.98
N VAL A 47 0.94 -2.57 6.22
CA VAL A 47 0.17 -2.09 7.38
C VAL A 47 0.70 -0.75 7.94
N PRO A 48 0.86 0.32 7.14
CA PRO A 48 1.37 1.58 7.64
C PRO A 48 0.28 2.48 8.23
N ARG A 49 0.65 3.51 9.01
CA ARG A 49 -0.33 4.53 9.44
C ARG A 49 -0.80 5.39 8.26
N SER A 50 0.07 5.67 7.30
CA SER A 50 -0.28 6.41 6.08
C SER A 50 0.37 5.72 4.90
N LEU A 51 -0.42 5.40 3.88
CA LEU A 51 0.01 4.74 2.66
C LEU A 51 -0.28 5.64 1.46
N HIS A 52 0.73 5.85 0.63
CA HIS A 52 0.56 6.40 -0.71
C HIS A 52 1.13 5.42 -1.74
N SER A 53 0.33 5.01 -2.72
CA SER A 53 0.80 4.09 -3.76
C SER A 53 0.33 4.45 -5.17
N SER A 54 1.18 4.18 -6.14
CA SER A 54 0.91 4.36 -7.58
C SER A 54 1.13 3.08 -8.38
N GLY A 55 0.84 1.91 -7.80
CA GLY A 55 1.05 0.61 -8.45
C GLY A 55 0.02 -0.45 -8.05
N ILE A 56 0.41 -1.72 -8.06
CA ILE A 56 -0.48 -2.84 -7.72
C ILE A 56 -0.32 -3.15 -6.24
N MET A 57 -1.43 -3.28 -5.53
CA MET A 57 -1.45 -3.54 -4.09
C MET A 57 -2.45 -4.65 -3.79
N GLY A 58 -2.01 -5.66 -3.03
CA GLY A 58 -2.86 -6.76 -2.57
C GLY A 58 -3.83 -6.31 -1.49
N ASP A 59 -3.48 -6.55 -0.22
CA ASP A 59 -4.40 -6.35 0.90
C ASP A 59 -3.86 -5.33 1.93
N PRO A 60 -3.88 -4.03 1.60
CA PRO A 60 -3.32 -3.00 2.46
C PRO A 60 -4.27 -2.66 3.61
N VAL A 61 -3.73 -2.57 4.83
CA VAL A 61 -4.50 -2.23 6.05
C VAL A 61 -4.03 -0.93 6.73
N PRO A 62 -4.00 0.23 6.03
CA PRO A 62 -3.48 1.44 6.64
C PRO A 62 -4.53 2.29 7.38
N ARG A 63 -4.01 3.17 8.25
CA ARG A 63 -4.70 4.39 8.74
C ARG A 63 -5.51 5.11 7.65
N SER A 64 -4.74 5.57 6.68
CA SER A 64 -5.15 6.40 5.56
C SER A 64 -4.46 5.86 4.32
N LEU A 65 -5.23 5.62 3.27
CA LEU A 65 -4.78 5.09 2.00
C LEU A 65 -5.03 6.13 0.91
N HIS A 66 -3.97 6.48 0.17
CA HIS A 66 -4.09 7.17 -1.11
C HIS A 66 -3.51 6.28 -2.21
N SER A 67 -4.32 5.89 -3.19
CA SER A 67 -3.89 5.04 -4.30
C SER A 67 -4.27 5.60 -5.66
N SER A 68 -3.37 5.48 -6.62
CA SER A 68 -3.64 5.76 -8.04
C SER A 68 -3.48 4.53 -8.94
N GLY A 69 -3.31 3.33 -8.36
CA GLY A 69 -3.11 2.08 -9.10
C GLY A 69 -4.16 1.00 -8.80
N ILE A 70 -3.80 -0.28 -9.00
CA ILE A 70 -4.68 -1.42 -8.80
C ILE A 70 -4.70 -1.82 -7.33
N LEU A 71 -5.89 -2.11 -6.80
CA LEU A 71 -6.11 -2.42 -5.41
C LEU A 71 -6.93 -3.72 -5.29
N GLY A 72 -6.39 -4.72 -4.59
CA GLY A 72 -7.04 -5.99 -4.27
C GLY A 72 -8.12 -5.80 -3.20
N ASP A 73 -7.81 -6.12 -1.94
CA ASP A 73 -8.75 -5.97 -0.82
C ASP A 73 -8.25 -4.96 0.25
N PRO A 74 -8.52 -3.66 0.05
CA PRO A 74 -8.06 -2.63 0.97
C PRO A 74 -8.96 -2.52 2.21
N ALA A 75 -8.36 -2.57 3.40
CA ALA A 75 -9.06 -2.35 4.67
C ALA A 75 -8.63 -1.07 5.45
N PRO A 76 -8.56 0.13 4.83
CA PRO A 76 -8.18 1.34 5.53
C PRO A 76 -9.34 1.99 6.29
N ARG A 77 -9.01 2.81 7.31
CA ARG A 77 -10.04 3.67 7.93
C ARG A 77 -10.47 4.84 7.05
N SER A 78 -9.59 5.29 6.16
CA SER A 78 -9.85 6.38 5.21
C SER A 78 -9.21 6.02 3.88
N LEU A 79 -10.01 5.98 2.81
CA LEU A 79 -9.58 5.57 1.48
C LEU A 79 -9.81 6.72 0.49
N LEU A 80 -8.75 7.09 -0.24
CA LEU A 80 -8.80 7.92 -1.43
C LEU A 80 -8.16 7.12 -2.57
N SER A 81 -8.96 6.69 -3.54
CA SER A 81 -8.44 5.96 -4.70
C SER A 81 -8.89 6.63 -5.97
N SER A 82 -7.94 6.86 -6.87
CA SER A 82 -8.20 7.26 -8.26
C SER A 82 -7.95 6.10 -9.24
N GLY A 83 -7.57 4.92 -8.73
CA GLY A 83 -7.24 3.73 -9.52
C GLY A 83 -8.34 2.66 -9.52
N ILE A 84 -8.04 1.53 -10.16
CA ILE A 84 -8.98 0.42 -10.37
C ILE A 84 -9.01 -0.44 -9.11
N LYS A 85 -10.18 -0.60 -8.49
CA LYS A 85 -10.37 -1.61 -7.44
C LYS A 85 -10.75 -2.93 -8.10
N GLU A 86 -10.04 -4.01 -7.82
CA GLU A 86 -10.49 -5.36 -8.18
C GLU A 86 -11.58 -5.78 -7.18
N ASP A 87 -12.80 -5.33 -7.43
CA ASP A 87 -13.99 -5.73 -6.69
C ASP A 87 -14.38 -7.16 -7.13
N GLN A 88 -14.07 -8.17 -6.31
CA GLN A 88 -14.54 -9.54 -6.52
C GLN A 88 -16.04 -9.64 -6.18
N GLY A 89 -16.91 -9.25 -7.11
CA GLY A 89 -18.36 -9.51 -7.06
C GLY A 89 -19.18 -8.53 -7.92
N PRO A 90 -20.23 -8.98 -8.65
CA PRO A 90 -20.90 -8.13 -9.63
C PRO A 90 -21.70 -7.00 -8.95
N PRO A 91 -21.87 -5.83 -9.60
CA PRO A 91 -22.87 -4.87 -9.17
C PRO A 91 -24.26 -5.47 -9.44
N ALA A 92 -24.85 -6.11 -8.43
CA ALA A 92 -26.28 -6.33 -8.43
C ALA A 92 -26.96 -4.95 -8.26
N SER A 93 -27.79 -4.62 -9.24
CA SER A 93 -28.75 -3.50 -9.29
C SER A 93 -28.26 -2.21 -9.97
N GLY A 94 -28.78 -2.00 -11.19
CA GLY A 94 -28.63 -0.76 -11.94
C GLY A 94 -29.20 -0.89 -13.34
N THR A 95 -30.52 -0.99 -13.47
CA THR A 95 -31.26 -0.85 -14.73
C THR A 95 -30.80 0.40 -15.48
N PHE A 96 -30.29 0.24 -16.71
CA PHE A 96 -30.14 1.34 -17.65
C PHE A 96 -31.46 1.53 -18.40
N LEU A 97 -31.97 2.78 -18.42
CA LEU A 97 -32.89 3.26 -19.45
C LEU A 97 -32.12 3.50 -20.75
#